data_AF-A0A839NME6-F1
#
_entry.id   AF-A0A839NME6-F1
#
_cell.length_a   1.000
_cell.length_b   1.000
_cell.length_c   1.000
_cell.angle_alpha   90.00
_cell.angle_beta   90.00
_cell.angle_gamma   90.00
#
_symmetry.space_group_name_H-M   'P 1'
#
loop_
_entity.id
_entity.type
_entity.pdbx_description
1 polymer ?
#
loop_
_entity_poly.entity_id
_entity_poly.type
_entity_poly.pdbx_seq_one_letter_code
_entity_poly.pdbx_strand_id
1 'polypeptide(L)'
;MLKKSYLIAVFLLCFCLVHGQNRSSRGGNVTVFSDREAFYLYINGIQYNELPTKQIRVERMKDHSYDIQVDFVGREKSTLLKRGISMVNEEGSFLDLTYLANTSRSNRTRSLTLYALFPAEENMPDSRTAQVFVYGRPKQIMEGELDPGSGGDDYYGEQMTNAEFNAFLKTIDQAGFDNDKLKIAGMTAPQVAFSVNQIKEILKKFSWDEGKIAFAKMAYPNCPEKRNYITLTDQLAFGDSKNKLMDFIKNQPVDRDYLERMTEVELNDLIKAMRQNGFDDDKLKVLGTVSGKVAFPVASIKRILKELSWDQGKLSASQKLYPNCIDKRNYATLIGEFTFLDYKDKFTAFVRNQK
;
A
#
# COMPACT_ATOMS: atom_id res chain seq x y z
N MET A 1 40.90 5.97 28.57
CA MET A 1 39.68 5.14 28.41
C MET A 1 38.57 5.77 29.23
N LEU A 2 37.61 6.42 28.57
CA LEU A 2 36.25 6.70 29.07
C LEU A 2 35.56 7.50 27.95
N LYS A 3 34.64 6.89 27.20
CA LYS A 3 33.67 7.65 26.39
C LYS A 3 32.29 7.39 26.95
N LYS A 4 31.85 8.32 27.81
CA LYS A 4 30.46 8.46 28.27
C LYS A 4 29.60 8.66 27.02
N SER A 5 28.72 7.72 26.73
CA SER A 5 27.69 7.87 25.69
C SER A 5 26.47 8.48 26.37
N TYR A 6 26.19 9.74 26.07
CA TYR A 6 24.98 10.42 26.51
C TYR A 6 23.80 9.88 25.71
N LEU A 7 22.87 9.21 26.38
CA LEU A 7 21.56 8.85 25.84
C LEU A 7 20.69 10.12 25.89
N ILE A 8 20.60 10.85 24.78
CA ILE A 8 19.69 12.00 24.69
C ILE A 8 18.30 11.44 24.37
N ALA A 9 17.46 11.31 25.39
CA ALA A 9 16.02 11.16 25.22
C ALA A 9 15.46 12.53 24.83
N VAL A 10 15.22 12.76 23.54
CA VAL A 10 14.51 13.94 23.05
C VAL A 10 13.02 13.63 23.07
N PHE A 11 12.31 14.09 24.09
CA PHE A 11 10.86 14.28 24.02
C PHE A 11 10.59 15.48 23.12
N LEU A 12 9.89 15.28 22.02
CA LEU A 12 9.45 16.36 21.13
C LEU A 12 7.93 16.32 21.01
N LEU A 13 7.28 17.20 21.79
CA LEU A 13 5.89 17.59 21.68
C LEU A 13 5.62 18.23 20.31
N CYS A 14 4.61 17.74 19.60
CA CYS A 14 3.96 18.53 18.57
C CYS A 14 2.96 19.49 19.24
N PHE A 15 3.32 20.78 19.34
CA PHE A 15 2.35 21.83 19.68
C PHE A 15 1.34 21.97 18.53
N CYS A 16 0.09 21.59 18.78
CA CYS A 16 -1.04 22.08 18.01
C CYS A 16 -1.91 22.89 18.97
N LEU A 17 -1.80 24.23 18.89
CA LEU A 17 -2.78 25.10 19.52
C LEU A 17 -4.11 24.92 18.78
N VAL A 18 -4.98 24.07 19.31
CA VAL A 18 -6.37 23.94 18.88
C VAL A 18 -7.24 24.19 20.11
N HIS A 19 -8.14 25.16 19.98
CA HIS A 19 -9.09 25.54 21.01
C HIS A 19 -9.97 24.33 21.38
N GLY A 20 -10.14 24.13 22.68
CA GLY A 20 -10.86 23.00 23.25
C GLY A 20 -12.27 22.87 22.71
N GLN A 21 -12.53 21.76 22.04
CA GLN A 21 -13.85 21.17 21.97
C GLN A 21 -13.79 19.84 22.70
N ASN A 22 -14.67 19.67 23.68
CA ASN A 22 -14.91 18.41 24.39
C ASN A 22 -15.23 17.31 23.36
N ARG A 23 -14.21 16.54 22.96
CA ARG A 23 -14.37 15.30 22.19
C ARG A 23 -14.42 14.17 23.21
N SER A 24 -15.61 13.61 23.45
CA SER A 24 -15.75 12.41 24.28
C SER A 24 -15.18 11.19 23.53
N SER A 25 -13.87 10.99 23.60
CA SER A 25 -13.23 9.75 23.15
C SER A 25 -13.82 8.55 23.92
N ARG A 26 -14.06 7.43 23.24
CA ARG A 26 -14.50 6.16 23.87
C ARG A 26 -13.42 5.49 24.74
N GLY A 27 -12.26 6.13 24.89
CA GLY A 27 -11.04 5.61 25.51
C GLY A 27 -9.89 5.54 24.50
N GLY A 28 -8.72 5.12 24.97
CA GLY A 28 -7.57 4.81 24.12
C GLY A 28 -7.62 3.38 23.60
N ASN A 29 -6.72 3.08 22.66
CA ASN A 29 -6.61 1.76 22.06
C ASN A 29 -5.15 1.31 22.04
N VAL A 30 -4.94 -0.01 22.06
CA VAL A 30 -3.62 -0.62 21.94
C VAL A 30 -3.67 -1.68 20.86
N THR A 31 -2.76 -1.59 19.91
CA THR A 31 -2.47 -2.65 18.94
C THR A 31 -1.09 -3.22 19.25
N VAL A 32 -0.99 -4.52 19.43
CA VAL A 32 0.30 -5.22 19.55
C VAL A 32 0.44 -6.17 18.37
N PHE A 33 1.61 -6.21 17.75
CA PHE A 33 1.88 -7.15 16.67
C PHE A 33 3.33 -7.66 16.69
N SER A 34 3.58 -8.78 15.99
CA SER A 34 4.91 -9.36 15.80
C SER A 34 5.14 -9.76 14.34
N ASP A 35 6.37 -9.55 13.85
CA ASP A 35 6.77 -9.87 12.48
C ASP A 35 6.99 -11.37 12.24
N ARG A 36 7.24 -12.15 13.29
CA ARG A 36 7.71 -13.54 13.17
C ARG A 36 6.90 -14.54 13.96
N GLU A 37 6.66 -14.28 15.24
CA GLU A 37 6.16 -15.27 16.19
C GLU A 37 4.76 -14.91 16.67
N ALA A 38 3.90 -15.92 16.80
CA ALA A 38 2.60 -15.75 17.43
C ALA A 38 2.75 -15.63 18.96
N PHE A 39 1.84 -14.91 19.59
CA PHE A 39 1.88 -14.60 21.02
C PHE A 39 0.50 -14.57 21.68
N TYR A 40 0.51 -14.63 23.01
CA TYR A 40 -0.60 -14.25 23.85
C TYR A 40 -0.41 -12.82 24.37
N LEU A 41 -1.48 -12.01 24.32
CA LEU A 41 -1.51 -10.65 24.84
C LEU A 41 -2.21 -10.62 26.20
N TYR A 42 -1.59 -9.92 27.15
CA TYR A 42 -2.14 -9.62 28.46
C TYR A 42 -2.18 -8.11 28.68
N ILE A 43 -3.32 -7.61 29.18
CA ILE A 43 -3.47 -6.24 29.65
C ILE A 43 -3.77 -6.30 31.15
N ASN A 44 -2.95 -5.65 31.98
CA ASN A 44 -3.00 -5.73 33.44
C ASN A 44 -3.04 -7.18 33.96
N GLY A 45 -2.29 -8.08 33.31
CA GLY A 45 -2.23 -9.50 33.68
C GLY A 45 -3.42 -10.36 33.21
N ILE A 46 -4.41 -9.79 32.51
CA ILE A 46 -5.56 -10.52 31.96
C ILE A 46 -5.29 -10.88 30.50
N GLN A 47 -5.36 -12.17 30.17
CA GLN A 47 -5.17 -12.68 28.80
C GLN A 47 -6.37 -12.34 27.90
N TYR A 48 -6.11 -11.79 26.71
CA TYR A 48 -7.16 -11.37 25.78
C TYR A 48 -7.48 -12.40 24.70
N ASN A 49 -6.49 -12.95 24.02
CA ASN A 49 -6.69 -13.94 22.96
C ASN A 49 -6.66 -15.38 23.47
N GLU A 50 -7.53 -16.24 22.95
CA GLU A 50 -7.53 -17.68 23.28
C GLU A 50 -6.50 -18.47 22.45
N LEU A 51 -6.34 -18.11 21.18
CA LEU A 51 -5.38 -18.70 20.26
C LEU A 51 -4.23 -17.72 20.02
N PRO A 52 -2.97 -18.18 19.96
CA PRO A 52 -1.85 -17.29 19.73
C PRO A 52 -1.88 -16.73 18.31
N THR A 53 -1.84 -15.41 18.19
CA THR A 53 -1.85 -14.71 16.90
C THR A 53 -0.67 -13.77 16.79
N LYS A 54 -0.46 -13.19 15.61
CA LYS A 54 0.62 -12.22 15.36
C LYS A 54 0.19 -10.77 15.53
N GLN A 55 -1.10 -10.52 15.77
CA GLN A 55 -1.64 -9.18 15.89
C GLN A 55 -2.94 -9.21 16.70
N ILE A 56 -3.03 -8.36 17.72
CA ILE A 56 -4.18 -8.22 18.61
C ILE A 56 -4.39 -6.74 18.86
N ARG A 57 -5.66 -6.31 18.85
CA ARG A 57 -6.08 -4.97 19.19
C ARG A 57 -7.03 -5.00 20.38
N VAL A 58 -6.82 -4.09 21.33
CA VAL A 58 -7.70 -3.89 22.49
C VAL A 58 -8.17 -2.44 22.48
N GLU A 59 -9.48 -2.24 22.45
CA GLU A 59 -10.11 -0.93 22.33
C GLU A 59 -10.86 -0.50 23.60
N ARG A 60 -11.25 0.78 23.64
CA ARG A 60 -12.09 1.39 24.68
C ARG A 60 -11.43 1.32 26.07
N MET A 61 -10.12 1.53 26.10
CA MET A 61 -9.31 1.55 27.31
C MET A 61 -9.47 2.91 28.00
N LYS A 62 -10.19 2.94 29.12
CA LYS A 62 -10.65 4.19 29.77
C LYS A 62 -9.73 4.71 30.87
N ASP A 63 -8.80 3.89 31.36
CA ASP A 63 -7.85 4.31 32.37
C ASP A 63 -6.67 5.02 31.71
N HIS A 64 -6.00 5.88 32.47
CA HIS A 64 -4.88 6.66 31.95
C HIS A 64 -3.61 5.83 31.75
N SER A 65 -3.53 4.63 32.34
CA SER A 65 -2.35 3.77 32.18
C SER A 65 -2.65 2.28 32.28
N TYR A 66 -1.92 1.48 31.51
CA TYR A 66 -2.01 0.01 31.52
C TYR A 66 -0.65 -0.68 31.47
N ASP A 67 -0.60 -1.89 32.00
CA ASP A 67 0.51 -2.82 31.83
C ASP A 67 0.22 -3.71 30.62
N ILE A 68 1.16 -3.81 29.69
CA ILE A 68 1.08 -4.69 28.52
C ILE A 68 2.12 -5.80 28.66
N GLN A 69 1.66 -7.04 28.53
CA GLN A 69 2.52 -8.21 28.48
C GLN A 69 2.27 -9.05 27.22
N VAL A 70 3.36 -9.56 26.64
CA VAL A 70 3.36 -10.43 25.46
C VAL A 70 4.12 -11.70 25.77
N ASP A 71 3.45 -12.84 25.64
CA ASP A 71 4.07 -14.17 25.79
C ASP A 71 4.17 -14.88 24.45
N PHE A 72 5.38 -15.10 23.95
CA PHE A 72 5.61 -15.78 22.66
C PHE A 72 5.47 -17.29 22.77
N VAL A 73 4.90 -17.91 21.73
CA VAL A 73 4.66 -19.37 21.64
C VAL A 73 5.71 -20.09 20.78
N GLY A 74 6.68 -19.37 20.21
CA GLY A 74 7.74 -19.93 19.36
C GLY A 74 8.73 -20.86 20.07
N ARG A 75 9.79 -21.26 19.36
CA ARG A 75 10.80 -22.23 19.86
C ARG A 75 11.46 -21.79 21.17
N GLU A 76 11.65 -20.49 21.35
CA GLU A 76 12.09 -19.90 22.61
C GLU A 76 10.89 -19.18 23.24
N LYS A 77 10.34 -19.72 24.32
CA LYS A 77 9.31 -19.01 25.10
C LYS A 77 9.94 -17.80 25.77
N SER A 78 9.32 -16.64 25.63
CA SER A 78 9.69 -15.48 26.44
C SER A 78 8.49 -14.60 26.72
N THR A 79 8.64 -13.80 27.77
CA THR A 79 7.71 -12.77 28.18
C THR A 79 8.32 -11.39 27.98
N LEU A 80 7.55 -10.49 27.38
CA LEU A 80 7.81 -9.06 27.38
C LEU A 80 6.79 -8.40 28.29
N LEU A 81 7.24 -7.52 29.19
CA LEU A 81 6.36 -6.76 30.06
C LEU A 81 6.76 -5.28 30.01
N LYS A 82 5.78 -4.42 29.75
CA LYS A 82 5.92 -2.97 29.84
C LYS A 82 4.84 -2.43 30.75
N ARG A 83 5.26 -1.78 31.83
CA ARG A 83 4.36 -1.29 32.88
C ARG A 83 4.04 0.20 32.72
N GLY A 84 2.85 0.59 33.17
CA GLY A 84 2.44 1.99 33.30
C GLY A 84 2.46 2.77 31.98
N ILE A 85 2.04 2.14 30.88
CA ILE A 85 1.95 2.80 29.58
C ILE A 85 0.84 3.84 29.64
N SER A 86 1.18 5.12 29.43
CA SER A 86 0.19 6.19 29.37
C SER A 86 -0.69 6.05 28.14
N MET A 87 -2.01 6.04 28.33
CA MET A 87 -3.02 6.03 27.27
C MET A 87 -3.47 7.42 26.87
N VAL A 88 -2.99 8.45 27.57
CA VAL A 88 -3.32 9.85 27.30
C VAL A 88 -2.06 10.63 26.96
N ASN A 89 -2.22 11.65 26.13
CA ASN A 89 -1.18 12.66 25.89
C ASN A 89 -1.11 13.66 27.07
N GLU A 90 -0.20 14.62 26.98
CA GLU A 90 -0.02 15.66 28.01
C GLU A 90 -1.25 16.57 28.18
N GLU A 91 -2.09 16.65 27.16
CA GLU A 91 -3.35 17.42 27.16
C GLU A 91 -4.54 16.59 27.71
N GLY A 92 -4.31 15.33 28.11
CA GLY A 92 -5.34 14.42 28.62
C GLY A 92 -6.20 13.74 27.55
N SER A 93 -5.88 13.90 26.27
CA SER A 93 -6.57 13.21 25.17
C SER A 93 -6.07 11.78 25.03
N PHE A 94 -6.99 10.82 24.89
CA PHE A 94 -6.65 9.41 24.69
C PHE A 94 -5.85 9.17 23.39
N LEU A 95 -5.06 8.10 23.39
CA LEU A 95 -4.15 7.70 22.32
C LEU A 95 -4.52 6.32 21.76
N ASP A 96 -4.25 6.13 20.48
CA ASP A 96 -4.13 4.83 19.83
C ASP A 96 -2.65 4.48 19.71
N LEU A 97 -2.23 3.45 20.45
CA LEU A 97 -0.84 3.03 20.57
C LEU A 97 -0.60 1.74 19.80
N THR A 98 0.38 1.73 18.91
CA THR A 98 0.84 0.51 18.25
C THR A 98 2.20 0.09 18.79
N TYR A 99 2.33 -1.15 19.26
CA TYR A 99 3.57 -1.74 19.74
C TYR A 99 4.04 -2.87 18.83
N LEU A 100 5.33 -2.82 18.46
CA LEU A 100 6.04 -3.91 17.80
C LEU A 100 6.70 -4.79 18.87
N ALA A 101 6.28 -6.05 18.94
CA ALA A 101 6.93 -7.09 19.73
C ALA A 101 7.95 -7.82 18.84
N ASN A 102 9.25 -7.50 19.01
CA ASN A 102 10.33 -8.01 18.16
C ASN A 102 11.39 -8.82 18.93
N THR A 103 12.21 -9.56 18.18
CA THR A 103 13.48 -10.14 18.65
C THR A 103 14.65 -9.43 17.95
N SER A 104 15.52 -8.75 18.70
CA SER A 104 16.71 -8.09 18.15
C SER A 104 17.71 -9.12 17.61
N ARG A 105 18.16 -8.94 16.36
CA ARG A 105 19.15 -9.82 15.68
C ARG A 105 20.57 -9.68 16.22
N SER A 106 20.92 -8.55 16.85
CA SER A 106 22.29 -8.29 17.32
C SER A 106 22.58 -8.96 18.66
N ASN A 107 21.63 -8.90 19.60
CA ASN A 107 21.90 -9.25 21.00
C ASN A 107 20.91 -10.29 21.57
N ARG A 108 20.03 -10.88 20.75
CA ARG A 108 18.92 -11.78 21.17
C ARG A 108 17.98 -11.18 22.23
N THR A 109 18.04 -9.88 22.48
CA THR A 109 17.12 -9.20 23.39
C THR A 109 15.80 -8.96 22.67
N ARG A 110 14.69 -9.38 23.31
CA ARG A 110 13.34 -9.09 22.84
C ARG A 110 12.85 -7.78 23.45
N SER A 111 12.08 -6.98 22.71
CA SER A 111 11.55 -5.72 23.21
C SER A 111 10.15 -5.43 22.70
N LEU A 112 9.38 -4.71 23.52
CA LEU A 112 8.10 -4.14 23.16
C LEU A 112 8.30 -2.65 22.80
N THR A 113 8.52 -2.38 21.53
CA THR A 113 8.87 -1.05 21.02
C THR A 113 7.60 -0.30 20.63
N LEU A 114 7.42 0.91 21.17
CA LEU A 114 6.34 1.79 20.72
C LEU A 114 6.63 2.16 19.27
N TYR A 115 5.70 1.84 18.39
CA TYR A 115 5.87 1.89 16.95
C TYR A 115 5.14 3.07 16.32
N ALA A 116 3.90 3.30 16.75
CA ALA A 116 3.11 4.44 16.36
C ALA A 116 2.23 4.89 17.54
N LEU A 117 1.92 6.18 17.59
CA LEU A 117 0.95 6.76 18.51
C LEU A 117 0.18 7.87 17.80
N PHE A 118 -1.14 7.85 17.91
CA PHE A 118 -2.03 8.86 17.35
C PHE A 118 -3.09 9.27 18.38
N PRO A 119 -3.67 10.48 18.31
CA PRO A 119 -4.88 10.78 19.07
C PRO A 119 -5.98 9.76 18.78
N ALA A 120 -6.67 9.28 19.80
CA ALA A 120 -7.79 8.36 19.65
C ALA A 120 -9.02 9.12 19.09
N GLU A 121 -9.34 8.91 17.81
CA GLU A 121 -10.51 9.49 17.13
C GLU A 121 -11.71 8.53 17.10
N GLU A 122 -12.90 9.09 16.96
CA GLU A 122 -14.15 8.33 16.80
C GLU A 122 -14.20 7.76 15.37
N ASN A 123 -14.41 6.45 15.22
CA ASN A 123 -14.40 5.69 13.96
C ASN A 123 -13.01 5.50 13.33
N MET A 124 -12.00 5.13 14.13
CA MET A 124 -10.77 4.59 13.54
C MET A 124 -11.07 3.32 12.75
N PRO A 125 -10.39 3.10 11.60
CA PRO A 125 -10.58 1.91 10.80
C PRO A 125 -10.34 0.68 11.67
N ASP A 126 -11.29 -0.25 11.63
CA ASP A 126 -11.12 -1.58 12.19
C ASP A 126 -9.81 -2.16 11.66
N SER A 127 -8.94 -2.66 12.55
CA SER A 127 -7.77 -3.39 12.11
C SER A 127 -8.24 -4.76 11.63
N ARG A 128 -8.69 -4.83 10.37
CA ARG A 128 -9.42 -5.98 9.79
C ARG A 128 -8.65 -7.31 9.80
N THR A 129 -7.35 -7.32 10.16
CA THR A 129 -6.61 -8.56 10.45
C THR A 129 -6.22 -8.78 11.91
N ALA A 130 -6.42 -7.82 12.80
CA ALA A 130 -6.24 -8.07 14.23
C ALA A 130 -7.50 -8.71 14.78
N GLN A 131 -7.32 -9.64 15.71
CA GLN A 131 -8.42 -9.97 16.61
C GLN A 131 -8.65 -8.76 17.51
N VAL A 132 -9.82 -8.12 17.36
CA VAL A 132 -10.22 -6.95 18.13
C VAL A 132 -10.96 -7.39 19.37
N PHE A 133 -10.57 -6.84 20.52
CA PHE A 133 -11.23 -7.05 21.79
C PHE A 133 -11.62 -5.71 22.40
N VAL A 134 -12.71 -5.70 23.15
CA VAL A 134 -13.07 -4.56 24.00
C VAL A 134 -12.42 -4.75 25.35
N TYR A 135 -11.79 -3.71 25.89
CA TYR A 135 -11.22 -3.75 27.23
C TYR A 135 -12.28 -4.15 28.27
N GLY A 136 -11.93 -5.10 29.14
CA GLY A 136 -12.84 -5.69 30.12
C GLY A 136 -13.69 -6.85 29.58
N ARG A 137 -13.53 -7.23 28.29
CA ARG A 137 -14.18 -8.40 27.67
C ARG A 137 -13.14 -9.35 27.06
N PRO A 138 -12.28 -9.98 27.89
CA PRO A 138 -11.27 -10.90 27.38
C PRO A 138 -11.95 -12.10 26.68
N LYS A 139 -11.28 -12.67 25.67
CA LYS A 139 -11.72 -13.85 24.90
C LYS A 139 -13.02 -13.68 24.11
N GLN A 140 -13.62 -12.49 24.16
CA GLN A 140 -14.77 -12.12 23.35
C GLN A 140 -14.29 -11.20 22.23
N ILE A 141 -14.12 -11.78 21.04
CA ILE A 141 -13.82 -10.99 19.86
C ILE A 141 -15.00 -10.06 19.62
N MET A 142 -14.71 -8.78 19.36
CA MET A 142 -15.71 -7.86 18.85
C MET A 142 -16.01 -8.30 17.42
N GLU A 143 -16.98 -9.19 17.25
CA GLU A 143 -17.55 -9.46 15.93
C GLU A 143 -18.06 -8.12 15.40
N GLY A 144 -17.51 -7.67 14.27
CA GLY A 144 -18.05 -6.49 13.60
C GLY A 144 -19.55 -6.65 13.46
N GLU A 145 -20.31 -5.58 13.70
CA GLU A 145 -21.67 -5.50 13.18
C GLU A 145 -21.55 -5.68 11.67
N LEU A 146 -21.64 -6.93 11.21
CA LEU A 146 -21.84 -7.27 9.81
C LEU A 146 -23.21 -6.72 9.49
N ASP A 147 -23.24 -5.55 8.86
CA ASP A 147 -24.44 -5.06 8.20
C ASP A 147 -24.95 -6.19 7.29
N PRO A 148 -26.13 -6.79 7.56
CA PRO A 148 -26.61 -7.98 6.85
C PRO A 148 -26.99 -7.74 5.38
N GLY A 149 -26.56 -6.63 4.78
CA GLY A 149 -27.07 -6.11 3.51
C GLY A 149 -26.09 -5.99 2.34
N SER A 150 -24.83 -6.39 2.45
CA SER A 150 -23.87 -6.25 1.33
C SER A 150 -23.47 -7.59 0.73
N GLY A 151 -24.17 -7.98 -0.32
CA GLY A 151 -23.74 -9.05 -1.20
C GLY A 151 -22.56 -8.60 -2.05
N GLY A 152 -21.48 -9.38 -2.05
CA GLY A 152 -20.73 -9.72 -3.26
C GLY A 152 -19.98 -8.64 -4.03
N ASP A 153 -19.76 -7.43 -3.50
CA ASP A 153 -18.91 -6.44 -4.17
C ASP A 153 -17.51 -6.37 -3.52
N ASP A 154 -16.47 -6.36 -4.35
CA ASP A 154 -15.04 -6.25 -4.00
C ASP A 154 -14.78 -5.05 -3.09
N TYR A 155 -14.89 -5.27 -1.78
CA TYR A 155 -14.73 -4.24 -0.75
C TYR A 155 -13.24 -3.94 -0.52
N TYR A 156 -12.71 -3.00 -1.31
CA TYR A 156 -11.44 -2.33 -1.01
C TYR A 156 -11.58 -1.62 0.35
N GLY A 157 -10.63 -1.82 1.26
CA GLY A 157 -10.67 -1.25 2.62
C GLY A 157 -11.02 0.24 2.67
N GLU A 158 -11.54 0.72 3.81
CA GLU A 158 -11.82 2.16 3.98
C GLU A 158 -10.58 3.00 3.64
N GLN A 159 -10.80 4.06 2.85
CA GLN A 159 -9.72 4.95 2.43
C GLN A 159 -9.16 5.68 3.65
N MET A 160 -7.85 5.56 3.87
CA MET A 160 -7.16 6.30 4.92
C MET A 160 -7.32 7.81 4.69
N THR A 161 -7.73 8.53 5.74
CA THR A 161 -7.87 9.98 5.72
C THR A 161 -6.51 10.66 5.51
N ASN A 162 -6.52 11.91 5.06
CA ASN A 162 -5.27 12.68 4.89
C ASN A 162 -4.50 12.85 6.20
N ALA A 163 -5.20 12.95 7.33
CA ALA A 163 -4.57 13.09 8.64
C ALA A 163 -3.82 11.82 9.05
N GLU A 164 -4.49 10.67 8.93
CA GLU A 164 -3.89 9.35 9.18
C GLU A 164 -2.71 9.07 8.26
N PHE A 165 -2.85 9.41 6.97
CA PHE A 165 -1.80 9.21 5.99
C PHE A 165 -0.55 10.05 6.31
N ASN A 166 -0.73 11.32 6.67
CA ASN A 166 0.39 12.18 7.06
C ASN A 166 1.08 11.68 8.33
N ALA A 167 0.31 11.17 9.29
CA ALA A 167 0.84 10.62 10.52
C ALA A 167 1.62 9.32 10.26
N PHE A 168 1.11 8.45 9.38
CA PHE A 168 1.78 7.26 8.91
C PHE A 168 3.10 7.55 8.17
N LEU A 169 3.12 8.56 7.30
CA LEU A 169 4.36 8.99 6.62
C LEU A 169 5.42 9.43 7.63
N LYS A 170 5.04 10.15 8.70
CA LYS A 170 5.96 10.52 9.78
C LYS A 170 6.51 9.29 10.49
N THR A 171 5.70 8.26 10.73
CA THR A 171 6.15 7.00 11.33
C THR A 171 7.19 6.30 10.43
N ILE A 172 6.97 6.26 9.12
CA ILE A 172 7.95 5.72 8.18
C ILE A 172 9.26 6.54 8.20
N ASP A 173 9.17 7.87 8.25
CA ASP A 173 10.36 8.75 8.28
C ASP A 173 11.22 8.58 9.53
N GLN A 174 10.61 8.17 10.66
CA GLN A 174 11.35 7.89 11.89
C GLN A 174 12.24 6.64 11.79
N ALA A 175 11.96 5.74 10.85
CA ALA A 175 12.82 4.59 10.61
C ALA A 175 14.06 5.02 9.81
N GLY A 176 15.26 4.78 10.37
CA GLY A 176 16.52 5.22 9.75
C GLY A 176 16.91 4.47 8.48
N PHE A 177 16.49 3.21 8.31
CA PHE A 177 16.88 2.34 7.20
C PHE A 177 15.67 1.79 6.45
N ASP A 178 15.82 1.57 5.13
CA ASP A 178 14.76 1.05 4.25
C ASP A 178 14.16 -0.28 4.72
N ASN A 179 14.97 -1.17 5.30
CA ASN A 179 14.46 -2.43 5.83
C ASN A 179 13.48 -2.25 6.99
N ASP A 180 13.68 -1.20 7.81
CA ASP A 180 12.77 -0.90 8.90
C ASP A 180 11.54 -0.15 8.38
N LYS A 181 11.72 0.79 7.44
CA LYS A 181 10.61 1.43 6.70
C LYS A 181 9.71 0.41 6.02
N LEU A 182 10.28 -0.63 5.40
CA LEU A 182 9.53 -1.69 4.73
C LEU A 182 8.71 -2.52 5.72
N LYS A 183 9.22 -2.76 6.94
CA LYS A 183 8.42 -3.42 7.99
C LYS A 183 7.21 -2.57 8.36
N ILE A 184 7.40 -1.26 8.54
CA ILE A 184 6.32 -0.29 8.84
C ILE A 184 5.27 -0.29 7.75
N ALA A 185 5.73 -0.07 6.54
CA ALA A 185 4.85 0.08 5.42
C ALA A 185 4.14 -1.26 5.09
N GLY A 186 4.89 -2.37 5.11
CA GLY A 186 4.40 -3.70 4.76
C GLY A 186 3.37 -4.28 5.72
N MET A 187 3.33 -3.84 6.97
CA MET A 187 2.24 -4.24 7.87
C MET A 187 0.94 -3.46 7.65
N THR A 188 1.06 -2.22 7.18
CA THR A 188 -0.09 -1.34 6.99
C THR A 188 -0.76 -1.60 5.64
N ALA A 189 0.03 -1.95 4.61
CA ALA A 189 -0.46 -2.24 3.25
C ALA A 189 -1.61 -3.26 3.15
N PRO A 190 -1.61 -4.36 3.93
CA PRO A 190 -2.73 -5.31 3.90
C PRO A 190 -3.99 -4.81 4.60
N GLN A 191 -3.90 -3.76 5.42
CA GLN A 191 -5.01 -3.26 6.25
C GLN A 191 -5.79 -2.11 5.58
N VAL A 192 -5.13 -1.38 4.68
CA VAL A 192 -5.59 -0.09 4.19
C VAL A 192 -5.56 -0.06 2.67
N ALA A 193 -6.57 0.55 2.06
CA ALA A 193 -6.54 0.89 0.66
C ALA A 193 -5.71 2.18 0.43
N PHE A 194 -4.64 2.08 -0.34
CA PHE A 194 -3.85 3.24 -0.76
C PHE A 194 -4.15 3.58 -2.23
N SER A 195 -4.45 4.85 -2.51
CA SER A 195 -4.41 5.39 -3.87
C SER A 195 -2.99 5.29 -4.45
N VAL A 196 -2.85 5.30 -5.78
CA VAL A 196 -1.52 5.29 -6.42
C VAL A 196 -0.69 6.50 -5.96
N ASN A 197 -1.30 7.66 -5.75
CA ASN A 197 -0.60 8.85 -5.26
C ASN A 197 -0.08 8.67 -3.82
N GLN A 198 -0.87 8.08 -2.93
CA GLN A 198 -0.40 7.76 -1.57
C GLN A 198 0.76 6.74 -1.62
N ILE A 199 0.67 5.72 -2.48
CA ILE A 199 1.78 4.79 -2.68
C ILE A 199 3.03 5.54 -3.16
N LYS A 200 2.92 6.47 -4.12
CA LYS A 200 4.06 7.30 -4.56
C LYS A 200 4.72 8.05 -3.41
N GLU A 201 3.94 8.70 -2.54
CA GLU A 201 4.50 9.42 -1.38
C GLU A 201 5.21 8.48 -0.41
N ILE A 202 4.72 7.26 -0.23
CA ILE A 202 5.41 6.23 0.57
C ILE A 202 6.70 5.79 -0.13
N LEU A 203 6.69 5.55 -1.45
CA LEU A 203 7.88 5.16 -2.20
C LEU A 203 9.01 6.21 -2.09
N LYS A 204 8.67 7.50 -2.04
CA LYS A 204 9.65 8.59 -1.83
C LYS A 204 10.37 8.49 -0.50
N LYS A 205 9.82 7.77 0.48
CA LYS A 205 10.48 7.57 1.78
C LYS A 205 11.61 6.54 1.73
N PHE A 206 11.65 5.70 0.70
CA PHE A 206 12.71 4.71 0.52
C PHE A 206 13.90 5.30 -0.24
N SER A 207 15.11 4.97 0.21
CA SER A 207 16.36 5.35 -0.44
C SER A 207 16.64 4.49 -1.68
N TRP A 208 16.24 3.21 -1.67
CA TRP A 208 16.60 2.23 -2.69
C TRP A 208 15.38 1.64 -3.40
N ASP A 209 15.52 1.37 -4.69
CA ASP A 209 14.45 0.79 -5.53
C ASP A 209 13.98 -0.59 -5.04
N GLU A 210 14.85 -1.37 -4.39
CA GLU A 210 14.48 -2.68 -3.85
C GLU A 210 13.35 -2.56 -2.80
N GLY A 211 13.49 -1.62 -1.85
CA GLY A 211 12.46 -1.33 -0.85
C GLY A 211 11.19 -0.78 -1.48
N LYS A 212 11.33 0.11 -2.47
CA LYS A 212 10.19 0.65 -3.23
C LYS A 212 9.37 -0.44 -3.92
N ILE A 213 10.04 -1.34 -4.64
CA ILE A 213 9.38 -2.44 -5.34
C ILE A 213 8.72 -3.40 -4.36
N ALA A 214 9.40 -3.73 -3.26
CA ALA A 214 8.85 -4.62 -2.25
C ALA A 214 7.55 -4.06 -1.67
N PHE A 215 7.54 -2.77 -1.29
CA PHE A 215 6.34 -2.13 -0.78
C PHE A 215 5.23 -2.03 -1.84
N ALA A 216 5.55 -1.64 -3.08
CA ALA A 216 4.57 -1.57 -4.16
C ALA A 216 3.86 -2.93 -4.35
N LYS A 217 4.61 -4.04 -4.37
CA LYS A 217 4.00 -5.38 -4.47
C LYS A 217 3.05 -5.70 -3.32
N MET A 218 3.38 -5.28 -2.09
CA MET A 218 2.53 -5.48 -0.91
C MET A 218 1.25 -4.63 -0.97
N ALA A 219 1.33 -3.41 -1.51
CA ALA A 219 0.20 -2.48 -1.58
C ALA A 219 -0.74 -2.74 -2.77
N TYR A 220 -0.29 -3.45 -3.80
CA TYR A 220 -1.07 -3.69 -5.02
C TYR A 220 -2.45 -4.34 -4.79
N PRO A 221 -2.61 -5.40 -3.95
CA PRO A 221 -3.90 -6.08 -3.81
C PRO A 221 -5.04 -5.15 -3.35
N ASN A 222 -4.73 -4.23 -2.45
CA ASN A 222 -5.68 -3.30 -1.84
C ASN A 222 -5.73 -1.92 -2.52
N CYS A 223 -4.98 -1.72 -3.60
CA CYS A 223 -5.03 -0.47 -4.36
C CYS A 223 -6.28 -0.46 -5.25
N PRO A 224 -7.18 0.54 -5.16
CA PRO A 224 -8.35 0.63 -6.05
C PRO A 224 -7.95 1.04 -7.47
N GLU A 225 -6.84 1.76 -7.64
CA GLU A 225 -6.40 2.37 -8.89
C GLU A 225 -5.42 1.46 -9.68
N LYS A 226 -5.70 0.15 -9.77
CA LYS A 226 -4.79 -0.86 -10.36
C LYS A 226 -4.36 -0.54 -11.81
N ARG A 227 -5.18 0.20 -12.56
CA ARG A 227 -4.90 0.61 -13.95
C ARG A 227 -3.83 1.69 -14.04
N ASN A 228 -3.72 2.56 -13.03
CA ASN A 228 -2.72 3.63 -12.97
C ASN A 228 -1.43 3.22 -12.25
N TYR A 229 -1.36 1.97 -11.80
CA TYR A 229 -0.23 1.44 -11.01
C TYR A 229 1.10 1.50 -11.77
N ILE A 230 1.06 1.47 -13.11
CA ILE A 230 2.24 1.63 -13.96
C ILE A 230 2.96 2.97 -13.70
N THR A 231 2.24 4.00 -13.27
CA THR A 231 2.85 5.31 -13.03
C THR A 231 3.84 5.31 -11.88
N LEU A 232 3.83 4.31 -10.98
CA LEU A 232 4.82 4.18 -9.90
C LEU A 232 6.25 3.96 -10.40
N THR A 233 6.45 3.58 -11.68
CA THR A 233 7.79 3.48 -12.27
C THR A 233 8.52 4.82 -12.27
N ASP A 234 7.80 5.94 -12.14
CA ASP A 234 8.38 7.28 -12.03
C ASP A 234 9.17 7.49 -10.72
N GLN A 235 8.94 6.67 -9.70
CA GLN A 235 9.67 6.71 -8.43
C GLN A 235 10.92 5.83 -8.42
N LEU A 236 11.17 5.05 -9.49
CA LEU A 236 12.30 4.12 -9.58
C LEU A 236 13.46 4.73 -10.39
N ALA A 237 14.66 4.60 -9.84
CA ALA A 237 15.87 5.16 -10.43
C ALA A 237 16.40 4.30 -11.59
N PHE A 238 16.33 2.97 -11.47
CA PHE A 238 17.00 2.05 -12.40
C PHE A 238 16.02 1.38 -13.38
N GLY A 239 16.45 1.18 -14.64
CA GLY A 239 15.65 0.54 -15.68
C GLY A 239 15.21 -0.89 -15.31
N ASP A 240 16.12 -1.68 -14.71
CA ASP A 240 15.80 -3.04 -14.25
C ASP A 240 14.74 -3.05 -13.14
N SER A 241 14.78 -2.06 -12.26
CA SER A 241 13.76 -1.87 -11.23
C SER A 241 12.39 -1.61 -11.85
N LYS A 242 12.34 -0.72 -12.86
CA LYS A 242 11.11 -0.45 -13.62
C LYS A 242 10.60 -1.72 -14.30
N ASN A 243 11.47 -2.49 -14.95
CA ASN A 243 11.10 -3.76 -15.59
C ASN A 243 10.50 -4.75 -14.57
N LYS A 244 11.12 -4.93 -13.40
CA LYS A 244 10.61 -5.81 -12.33
C LYS A 244 9.20 -5.43 -11.87
N LEU A 245 8.91 -4.13 -11.77
CA LEU A 245 7.57 -3.66 -11.41
C LEU A 245 6.57 -3.86 -12.55
N MET A 246 6.97 -3.55 -13.80
CA MET A 246 6.15 -3.77 -14.99
C MET A 246 5.77 -5.24 -15.17
N ASP A 247 6.72 -6.16 -15.00
CA ASP A 247 6.48 -7.60 -15.08
C ASP A 247 5.52 -8.07 -13.99
N PHE A 248 5.68 -7.56 -12.76
CA PHE A 248 4.74 -7.83 -11.68
C PHE A 248 3.32 -7.40 -12.05
N ILE A 249 3.13 -6.16 -12.53
CA ILE A 249 1.81 -5.62 -12.93
C ILE A 249 1.24 -6.46 -14.06
N LYS A 250 2.02 -6.73 -15.11
CA LYS A 250 1.59 -7.50 -16.28
C LYS A 250 1.03 -8.87 -15.90
N ASN A 251 1.64 -9.53 -14.92
CA ASN A 251 1.27 -10.88 -14.50
C ASN A 251 0.11 -10.94 -13.48
N GLN A 252 -0.47 -9.80 -13.11
CA GLN A 252 -1.67 -9.78 -12.25
C GLN A 252 -2.89 -10.30 -13.02
N PRO A 253 -3.78 -11.08 -12.38
CA PRO A 253 -4.98 -11.61 -13.00
C PRO A 253 -5.84 -10.48 -13.58
N VAL A 254 -6.52 -10.79 -14.67
CA VAL A 254 -7.41 -9.88 -15.39
C VAL A 254 -8.66 -10.68 -15.69
N ASP A 255 -9.82 -10.15 -15.28
CA ASP A 255 -11.09 -10.63 -15.82
C ASP A 255 -11.15 -10.20 -17.30
N ARG A 256 -11.01 -11.18 -18.19
CA ARG A 256 -10.98 -10.94 -19.63
C ARG A 256 -12.38 -10.81 -20.23
N ASP A 257 -13.41 -11.24 -19.50
CA ASP A 257 -14.79 -11.18 -19.97
C ASP A 257 -15.35 -9.76 -19.84
N TYR A 258 -14.75 -8.94 -18.96
CA TYR A 258 -15.16 -7.55 -18.71
C TYR A 258 -13.99 -6.58 -18.73
N LEU A 259 -13.40 -6.35 -19.91
CA LEU A 259 -12.43 -5.28 -20.09
C LEU A 259 -13.10 -3.91 -20.09
N GLU A 260 -12.84 -3.11 -19.05
CA GLU A 260 -13.27 -1.71 -18.99
C GLU A 260 -12.63 -0.88 -20.12
N ARG A 261 -13.38 0.13 -20.59
CA ARG A 261 -12.91 1.07 -21.60
C ARG A 261 -11.85 2.00 -21.02
N MET A 262 -10.74 2.18 -21.74
CA MET A 262 -9.69 3.13 -21.38
C MET A 262 -10.27 4.54 -21.27
N THR A 263 -10.09 5.14 -20.10
CA THR A 263 -10.48 6.53 -19.85
C THR A 263 -9.42 7.52 -20.34
N GLU A 264 -9.80 8.79 -20.46
CA GLU A 264 -8.87 9.85 -20.85
C GLU A 264 -7.76 10.07 -19.81
N VAL A 265 -8.07 9.93 -18.52
CA VAL A 265 -7.10 10.04 -17.43
C VAL A 265 -6.06 8.93 -17.53
N GLU A 266 -6.50 7.68 -17.64
CA GLU A 266 -5.63 6.50 -17.78
C GLU A 266 -4.76 6.58 -19.04
N LEU A 267 -5.30 7.07 -20.15
CA LEU A 267 -4.55 7.25 -21.39
C LEU A 267 -3.45 8.31 -21.23
N ASN A 268 -3.73 9.41 -20.56
CA ASN A 268 -2.73 10.46 -20.29
C ASN A 268 -1.61 9.92 -19.40
N ASP A 269 -1.96 9.14 -18.37
CA ASP A 269 -1.00 8.50 -17.47
C ASP A 269 -0.13 7.47 -18.20
N LEU A 270 -0.72 6.66 -19.08
CA LEU A 270 0.01 5.73 -19.94
C LEU A 270 0.98 6.46 -20.86
N ILE A 271 0.54 7.51 -21.55
CA ILE A 271 1.38 8.31 -22.45
C ILE A 271 2.53 8.95 -21.67
N LYS A 272 2.26 9.49 -20.48
CA LYS A 272 3.28 10.04 -19.59
C LYS A 272 4.32 8.98 -19.22
N ALA A 273 3.89 7.76 -18.87
CA ALA A 273 4.80 6.65 -18.57
C ALA A 273 5.63 6.22 -19.79
N MET A 274 5.03 6.20 -20.99
CA MET A 274 5.77 5.92 -22.23
C MET A 274 6.86 6.98 -22.48
N ARG A 275 6.55 8.26 -22.32
CA ARG A 275 7.50 9.38 -22.53
C ARG A 275 8.71 9.37 -21.58
N GLN A 276 8.63 8.66 -20.46
CA GLN A 276 9.79 8.47 -19.58
C GLN A 276 10.86 7.55 -20.17
N ASN A 277 10.58 6.92 -21.31
CA ASN A 277 11.47 5.99 -22.00
C ASN A 277 11.84 6.58 -23.38
N GLY A 278 13.14 6.62 -23.68
CA GLY A 278 13.65 7.26 -24.90
C GLY A 278 13.36 6.46 -26.17
N PHE A 279 13.52 5.14 -26.12
CA PHE A 279 13.41 4.26 -27.28
C PHE A 279 12.03 3.58 -27.36
N ASP A 280 11.59 3.30 -28.59
CA ASP A 280 10.28 2.68 -28.86
C ASP A 280 10.15 1.29 -28.22
N ASP A 281 11.23 0.50 -28.16
CA ASP A 281 11.20 -0.83 -27.55
C ASP A 281 10.83 -0.77 -26.06
N ASP A 282 11.35 0.22 -25.33
CA ASP A 282 11.00 0.41 -23.91
C ASP A 282 9.59 0.98 -23.75
N LYS A 283 9.15 1.87 -24.64
CA LYS A 283 7.75 2.33 -24.69
C LYS A 283 6.78 1.17 -24.94
N LEU A 284 7.15 0.21 -25.79
CA LEU A 284 6.36 -0.98 -26.09
C LEU A 284 6.29 -1.96 -24.91
N LYS A 285 7.30 -1.96 -24.01
CA LYS A 285 7.23 -2.68 -22.72
C LYS A 285 6.20 -2.04 -21.81
N VAL A 286 6.22 -0.72 -21.65
CA VAL A 286 5.20 0.04 -20.89
C VAL A 286 3.80 -0.26 -21.42
N LEU A 287 3.59 -0.15 -22.74
CA LEU A 287 2.31 -0.47 -23.37
C LEU A 287 1.87 -1.92 -23.10
N GLY A 288 2.82 -2.86 -23.06
CA GLY A 288 2.58 -4.26 -22.75
C GLY A 288 1.96 -4.50 -21.37
N THR A 289 2.15 -3.60 -20.41
CA THR A 289 1.60 -3.75 -19.04
C THR A 289 0.10 -3.52 -18.97
N VAL A 290 -0.47 -2.73 -19.90
CA VAL A 290 -1.88 -2.33 -19.90
C VAL A 290 -2.67 -2.88 -21.09
N SER A 291 -2.02 -3.17 -22.22
CA SER A 291 -2.69 -3.56 -23.48
C SER A 291 -3.65 -4.75 -23.36
N GLY A 292 -3.34 -5.71 -22.47
CA GLY A 292 -4.17 -6.90 -22.21
C GLY A 292 -5.24 -6.71 -21.14
N LYS A 293 -5.36 -5.52 -20.55
CA LYS A 293 -6.15 -5.26 -19.33
C LYS A 293 -7.26 -4.24 -19.50
N VAL A 294 -7.31 -3.59 -20.65
CA VAL A 294 -8.21 -2.46 -20.92
C VAL A 294 -8.64 -2.54 -22.38
N ALA A 295 -9.87 -2.11 -22.66
CA ALA A 295 -10.38 -1.99 -24.02
C ALA A 295 -10.11 -0.59 -24.59
N PHE A 296 -9.62 -0.51 -25.83
CA PHE A 296 -9.12 0.73 -26.42
C PHE A 296 -10.01 1.24 -27.57
N PRO A 297 -10.51 2.48 -27.49
CA PRO A 297 -10.98 3.21 -28.67
C PRO A 297 -9.86 3.42 -29.68
N VAL A 298 -10.16 3.37 -30.99
CA VAL A 298 -9.21 3.68 -32.07
C VAL A 298 -8.58 5.06 -31.88
N ALA A 299 -9.34 6.05 -31.38
CA ALA A 299 -8.82 7.36 -31.04
C ALA A 299 -7.71 7.32 -29.99
N SER A 300 -7.84 6.47 -28.97
CA SER A 300 -6.81 6.25 -27.95
C SER A 300 -5.59 5.56 -28.54
N ILE A 301 -5.78 4.54 -29.39
CA ILE A 301 -4.69 3.85 -30.09
C ILE A 301 -3.91 4.84 -30.96
N LYS A 302 -4.62 5.69 -31.72
CA LYS A 302 -4.01 6.74 -32.56
C LYS A 302 -3.07 7.64 -31.74
N ARG A 303 -3.49 8.05 -30.55
CA ARG A 303 -2.66 8.86 -29.64
C ARG A 303 -1.44 8.09 -29.14
N ILE A 304 -1.58 6.80 -28.82
CA ILE A 304 -0.46 5.93 -28.44
C ILE A 304 0.56 5.81 -29.60
N LEU A 305 0.10 5.64 -30.85
CA LEU A 305 1.00 5.53 -32.01
C LEU A 305 1.84 6.79 -32.23
N LYS A 306 1.31 7.98 -31.90
CA LYS A 306 2.04 9.25 -32.00
C LYS A 306 3.19 9.39 -31.02
N GLU A 307 3.20 8.58 -29.95
CA GLU A 307 4.30 8.55 -28.99
C GLU A 307 5.49 7.71 -29.46
N LEU A 308 5.36 7.01 -30.60
CA LEU A 308 6.39 6.13 -31.16
C LEU A 308 7.09 6.82 -32.34
N SER A 309 8.41 6.79 -32.32
CA SER A 309 9.26 7.49 -33.27
C SER A 309 9.25 6.82 -34.64
N TRP A 310 9.21 5.48 -34.67
CA TRP A 310 9.40 4.69 -35.88
C TRP A 310 8.17 3.86 -36.24
N ASP A 311 7.94 3.69 -37.54
CA ASP A 311 6.81 2.91 -38.05
C ASP A 311 6.85 1.43 -37.63
N GLN A 312 8.04 0.87 -37.40
CA GLN A 312 8.20 -0.46 -36.80
C GLN A 312 7.56 -0.54 -35.41
N GLY A 313 7.78 0.48 -34.58
CA GLY A 313 7.17 0.60 -33.26
C GLY A 313 5.66 0.74 -33.38
N LYS A 314 5.18 1.63 -34.26
CA LYS A 314 3.75 1.83 -34.51
C LYS A 314 3.04 0.57 -34.99
N LEU A 315 3.67 -0.21 -35.87
CA LEU A 315 3.12 -1.48 -36.34
C LEU A 315 3.00 -2.48 -35.19
N SER A 316 4.06 -2.60 -34.38
CA SER A 316 4.09 -3.49 -33.21
C SER A 316 3.04 -3.10 -32.17
N ALA A 317 2.87 -1.80 -31.89
CA ALA A 317 1.84 -1.29 -31.00
C ALA A 317 0.43 -1.54 -31.55
N SER A 318 0.21 -1.29 -32.85
CA SER A 318 -1.06 -1.56 -33.51
C SER A 318 -1.44 -3.04 -33.35
N GLN A 319 -0.57 -3.96 -33.77
CA GLN A 319 -0.80 -5.39 -33.66
C GLN A 319 -1.14 -5.81 -32.22
N LYS A 320 -0.42 -5.27 -31.23
CA LYS A 320 -0.65 -5.54 -29.81
C LYS A 320 -1.99 -5.04 -29.28
N LEU A 321 -2.46 -3.88 -29.77
CA LEU A 321 -3.69 -3.24 -29.28
C LEU A 321 -4.95 -3.68 -30.03
N TYR A 322 -4.82 -4.28 -31.21
CA TYR A 322 -5.96 -4.74 -32.01
C TYR A 322 -6.92 -5.69 -31.27
N PRO A 323 -6.46 -6.72 -30.52
CA PRO A 323 -7.37 -7.68 -29.89
C PRO A 323 -8.41 -7.02 -29.00
N ASN A 324 -8.02 -5.98 -28.27
CA ASN A 324 -8.84 -5.27 -27.30
C ASN A 324 -9.36 -3.93 -27.84
N CYS A 325 -9.37 -3.72 -29.15
CA CYS A 325 -9.95 -2.52 -29.74
C CYS A 325 -11.49 -2.62 -29.79
N ILE A 326 -12.18 -1.59 -29.27
CA ILE A 326 -13.64 -1.60 -29.17
C ILE A 326 -14.34 -1.30 -30.51
N ASP A 327 -13.76 -0.43 -31.34
CA ASP A 327 -14.35 0.05 -32.60
C ASP A 327 -13.54 -0.41 -33.82
N LYS A 328 -13.40 -1.74 -33.97
CA LYS A 328 -12.61 -2.40 -35.03
C LYS A 328 -12.93 -1.93 -36.46
N ARG A 329 -14.17 -1.48 -36.72
CA ARG A 329 -14.58 -0.92 -38.02
C ARG A 329 -13.75 0.31 -38.41
N ASN A 330 -13.31 1.10 -37.43
CA ASN A 330 -12.50 2.29 -37.65
C ASN A 330 -11.00 2.01 -37.62
N TYR A 331 -10.57 0.77 -37.36
CA TYR A 331 -9.18 0.44 -37.10
C TYR A 331 -8.26 0.75 -38.29
N ALA A 332 -8.77 0.57 -39.52
CA ALA A 332 -8.04 0.87 -40.74
C ALA A 332 -7.62 2.36 -40.85
N THR A 333 -8.29 3.27 -40.14
CA THR A 333 -7.95 4.71 -40.15
C THR A 333 -6.57 5.01 -39.53
N LEU A 334 -6.01 4.09 -38.74
CA LEU A 334 -4.66 4.22 -38.17
C LEU A 334 -3.54 4.19 -39.23
N ILE A 335 -3.85 3.78 -40.47
CA ILE A 335 -2.90 3.82 -41.59
C ILE A 335 -2.30 5.22 -41.81
N GLY A 336 -3.04 6.28 -41.45
CA GLY A 336 -2.59 7.66 -41.54
C GLY A 336 -1.45 8.03 -40.58
N GLU A 337 -1.19 7.21 -39.55
CA GLU A 337 -0.09 7.45 -38.61
C GLU A 337 1.25 6.88 -39.09
N PHE A 338 1.25 6.09 -40.17
CA PHE A 338 2.46 5.52 -40.77
C PHE A 338 3.03 6.47 -41.83
N THR A 339 4.34 6.63 -41.84
CA THR A 339 5.07 7.49 -42.76
C THR A 339 5.39 6.75 -44.07
N PHE A 340 5.97 5.55 -43.97
CA PHE A 340 6.52 4.81 -45.11
C PHE A 340 5.51 3.84 -45.72
N LEU A 341 5.53 3.72 -47.06
CA LEU A 341 4.59 2.88 -47.81
C LEU A 341 4.68 1.40 -47.41
N ASP A 342 5.89 0.86 -47.25
CA ASP A 342 6.10 -0.54 -46.83
C ASP A 342 5.37 -0.86 -45.50
N TYR A 343 5.38 0.06 -44.54
CA TYR A 343 4.66 -0.13 -43.28
C TYR A 343 3.14 0.04 -43.40
N LYS A 344 2.67 0.90 -44.30
CA LYS A 344 1.25 1.00 -44.65
C LYS A 344 0.74 -0.31 -45.26
N ASP A 345 1.54 -0.93 -46.12
CA ASP A 345 1.21 -2.22 -46.73
C ASP A 345 1.18 -3.34 -45.68
N LYS A 346 2.20 -3.41 -44.81
CA LYS A 346 2.24 -4.35 -43.68
C LYS A 346 1.05 -4.18 -42.73
N PHE A 347 0.71 -2.95 -42.37
CA PHE A 347 -0.46 -2.66 -41.54
C PHE A 347 -1.76 -3.07 -42.23
N THR A 348 -1.91 -2.75 -43.51
CA THR A 348 -3.10 -3.12 -44.30
C THR A 348 -3.26 -4.63 -44.41
N ALA A 349 -2.16 -5.36 -44.65
CA ALA A 349 -2.15 -6.81 -44.66
C ALA A 349 -2.56 -7.39 -43.30
N PHE A 350 -2.02 -6.84 -42.20
CA PHE A 350 -2.43 -7.22 -40.84
C PHE A 350 -3.93 -7.07 -40.64
N VAL A 351 -4.50 -5.88 -40.89
CA VAL A 351 -5.94 -5.60 -40.68
C VAL A 351 -6.82 -6.50 -41.55
N ARG A 352 -6.41 -6.78 -42.78
CA ARG A 352 -7.14 -7.68 -43.69
C ARG A 352 -7.24 -9.11 -43.14
N ASN A 353 -6.20 -9.58 -42.44
CA ASN A 353 -6.10 -10.93 -41.90
C ASN A 353 -6.85 -11.12 -40.57
N GLN A 354 -7.49 -10.08 -40.02
CA GLN A 354 -8.25 -10.15 -38.76
C GLN A 354 -9.77 -10.35 -38.97
N LYS A 355 -10.19 -10.63 -40.21
CA LYS A 355 -11.60 -10.82 -40.57
C LYS A 355 -12.13 -12.20 -40.17
#